data_AF-A0A5B8M650-F1
#
_entry.id   AF-A0A5B8M650-F1
#
_cell.length_a   1.000
_cell.length_b   1.000
_cell.length_c   1.000
_cell.angle_alpha   90.00
_cell.angle_beta   90.00
_cell.angle_gamma   90.00
#
_symmetry.space_group_name_H-M   'P 1'
#
loop_
_entity.id
_entity.type
_entity.pdbx_description
1 polymer ?
#
loop_
_entity_poly.entity_id
_entity_poly.type
_entity_poly.pdbx_seq_one_letter_code
_entity_poly.pdbx_strand_id
1 'polypeptide(L)'
;MTAAAAASLFLAGSAMVAIPANASTTPTGAVYADELIAHTQSLHVSGAVSQQSLEQTKFDSAGFTRPDGSPAITVGGTTNIDWAALVLQDGGFPVTPNNLTVMLQWMDSENDPNSWWLRNNPLNNGLGSGGGAGFGSYHNLTIAASYVAQQLHRDLFSGIAQAFAANSPVSVSVQAIIDSPWAGSHYGYGSIWHGVDVPIVSAPADDW
;
A
#
# COMPACT_ATOMS: atom_id res chain seq x y z
N MET A 1 -3.49 47.55 -51.19
CA MET A 1 -4.38 46.67 -50.40
C MET A 1 -3.50 45.86 -49.47
N THR A 2 -3.45 46.26 -48.21
CA THR A 2 -2.71 45.58 -47.14
C THR A 2 -3.52 45.75 -45.86
N ALA A 3 -3.69 44.63 -45.16
CA ALA A 3 -4.60 44.44 -44.05
C ALA A 3 -4.07 45.04 -42.74
N ALA A 4 -5.00 45.45 -41.87
CA ALA A 4 -4.74 45.76 -40.46
C ALA A 4 -5.79 45.07 -39.60
N ALA A 5 -5.36 44.25 -38.65
CA ALA A 5 -6.13 43.89 -37.47
C ALA A 5 -5.14 43.78 -36.29
N ALA A 6 -5.41 44.58 -35.26
CA ALA A 6 -4.58 44.79 -34.09
C ALA A 6 -4.79 43.68 -33.06
N ALA A 7 -3.72 43.31 -32.36
CA ALA A 7 -3.78 42.57 -31.11
C ALA A 7 -2.99 43.35 -30.05
N SER A 8 -3.67 43.74 -28.97
CA SER A 8 -3.07 44.39 -27.81
C SER A 8 -2.47 43.33 -26.89
N LEU A 9 -1.19 43.47 -26.56
CA LEU A 9 -0.49 42.68 -25.54
C LEU A 9 -0.13 43.62 -24.38
N PHE A 10 -0.62 43.34 -23.17
CA PHE A 10 -0.20 44.05 -21.97
C PHE A 10 1.15 43.52 -21.47
N LEU A 11 2.09 44.44 -21.26
CA LEU A 11 3.44 44.24 -20.75
C LEU A 11 3.50 44.69 -19.28
N ALA A 12 4.00 43.84 -18.38
CA ALA A 12 4.58 44.18 -17.09
C ALA A 12 5.40 42.95 -16.64
N GLY A 13 6.66 42.99 -16.21
CA GLY A 13 7.66 44.01 -15.97
C GLY A 13 8.78 43.27 -15.21
N SER A 14 9.91 42.99 -15.87
CA SER A 14 11.00 42.19 -15.32
C SER A 14 11.91 43.01 -14.41
N ALA A 15 12.25 42.48 -13.23
CA ALA A 15 13.38 42.95 -12.44
C ALA A 15 14.45 41.84 -12.41
N MET A 16 15.53 42.04 -13.14
CA MET A 16 16.77 41.28 -13.01
C MET A 16 17.63 41.95 -11.93
N VAL A 17 18.09 41.20 -10.94
CA VAL A 17 19.13 41.65 -10.01
C VAL A 17 20.46 41.04 -10.43
N ALA A 18 21.42 41.91 -10.71
CA ALA A 18 22.78 41.57 -11.10
C ALA A 18 23.56 40.96 -9.92
N ILE A 19 24.30 39.88 -10.20
CA ILE A 19 25.26 39.28 -9.26
C ILE A 19 26.61 40.00 -9.44
N PRO A 20 27.17 40.65 -8.41
CA PRO A 20 28.52 41.21 -8.50
C PRO A 20 29.57 40.09 -8.44
N ALA A 21 30.47 40.10 -9.41
CA ALA A 21 31.69 39.31 -9.43
C ALA A 21 32.70 39.89 -8.43
N ASN A 22 32.89 39.18 -7.30
CA ASN A 22 34.14 38.99 -6.54
C ASN A 22 33.83 38.79 -5.04
N ALA A 23 33.86 37.54 -4.57
CA ALA A 23 34.24 37.24 -3.19
C ALA A 23 34.89 35.86 -3.11
N SER A 24 36.08 35.86 -2.54
CA SER A 24 37.07 34.79 -2.37
C SER A 24 36.55 33.53 -1.67
N THR A 25 37.18 32.40 -1.98
CA THR A 25 37.12 31.10 -1.29
C THR A 25 37.74 31.11 0.13
N THR A 26 37.26 30.19 0.99
CA THR A 26 37.83 29.59 2.26
C THR A 26 37.34 30.18 3.61
N PRO A 27 37.28 29.39 4.72
CA PRO A 27 36.48 28.18 5.01
C PRO A 27 35.54 28.39 6.23
N THR A 28 34.50 27.57 6.41
CA THR A 28 33.77 27.53 7.70
C THR A 28 33.40 26.09 8.05
N GLY A 29 34.42 25.29 8.33
CA GLY A 29 34.27 24.15 9.23
C GLY A 29 34.27 24.68 10.67
N ALA A 30 33.40 24.12 11.51
CA ALA A 30 33.30 24.31 12.96
C ALA A 30 32.41 25.45 13.48
N VAL A 31 31.11 25.46 13.17
CA VAL A 31 30.08 25.93 14.14
C VAL A 31 28.71 25.26 13.90
N TYR A 32 28.57 23.92 13.95
CA TYR A 32 27.24 23.28 14.03
C TYR A 32 27.20 21.94 14.80
N ALA A 33 28.31 21.51 15.43
CA ALA A 33 28.33 20.23 16.14
C ALA A 33 27.57 20.29 17.49
N ASP A 34 27.60 21.43 18.20
CA ASP A 34 27.05 21.52 19.56
C ASP A 34 25.52 21.61 19.60
N GLU A 35 24.86 22.26 18.62
CA GLU A 35 23.39 22.33 18.57
C GLU A 35 22.73 21.01 18.14
N LEU A 36 23.43 20.19 17.35
CA LEU A 36 22.92 18.90 16.90
C LEU A 36 22.95 17.86 18.02
N ILE A 37 23.92 17.92 18.93
CA ILE A 37 24.03 17.00 20.08
C ILE A 37 22.96 17.31 21.14
N ALA A 38 22.64 18.59 21.35
CA ALA A 38 21.66 19.03 22.37
C ALA A 38 20.22 18.56 22.12
N HIS A 39 19.89 18.15 20.89
CA HIS A 39 18.54 17.69 20.50
C HIS A 39 18.49 16.22 20.07
N THR A 40 19.54 15.44 20.36
CA THR A 40 19.48 13.98 20.15
C THR A 40 18.63 13.33 21.26
N GLN A 41 17.45 12.83 20.89
CA GLN A 41 16.75 11.85 21.72
C GLN A 41 17.51 10.54 21.66
N SER A 42 18.00 10.08 22.81
CA SER A 42 18.54 8.73 22.95
C SER A 42 17.52 7.85 23.66
N LEU A 43 17.16 6.73 23.02
CA LEU A 43 16.36 5.67 23.63
C LEU A 43 17.33 4.68 24.28
N HIS A 44 17.37 4.67 25.62
CA HIS A 44 18.20 3.73 26.37
C HIS A 44 17.41 2.44 26.65
N VAL A 45 17.62 1.41 25.83
CA VAL A 45 17.03 0.07 26.07
C VAL A 45 17.90 -0.66 27.10
N SER A 46 17.35 -0.93 28.28
CA SER A 46 18.05 -1.70 29.32
C SER A 46 18.36 -3.11 28.80
N GLY A 47 19.58 -3.62 29.03
CA GLY A 47 20.03 -4.95 28.59
C GLY A 47 19.28 -6.16 29.21
N ALA A 48 18.15 -5.92 29.88
CA ALA A 48 17.25 -6.92 30.41
C ALA A 48 15.91 -6.87 29.64
N VAL A 49 15.97 -6.85 28.30
CA VAL A 49 14.84 -7.33 27.52
C VAL A 49 14.94 -8.84 27.54
N SER A 50 14.22 -9.50 28.46
CA SER A 50 13.86 -10.89 28.22
C SER A 50 13.15 -10.87 26.88
N GLN A 51 13.72 -11.53 25.87
CA GLN A 51 13.07 -11.78 24.60
C GLN A 51 11.67 -12.28 24.98
N GLN A 52 10.63 -11.45 24.81
CA GLN A 52 9.30 -11.99 24.91
C GLN A 52 9.28 -13.06 23.84
N SER A 53 9.07 -14.31 24.27
CA SER A 53 8.80 -15.38 23.34
C SER A 53 7.65 -14.86 22.50
N LEU A 54 7.92 -14.53 21.24
CA LEU A 54 6.86 -14.42 20.26
C LEU A 54 6.16 -15.77 20.39
N GLU A 55 4.94 -15.76 20.91
CA GLU A 55 4.10 -16.93 20.84
C GLU A 55 3.84 -17.09 19.34
N GLN A 56 4.74 -17.81 18.69
CA GLN A 56 4.60 -18.18 17.31
C GLN A 56 3.53 -19.26 17.34
N THR A 57 2.28 -18.82 17.39
CA THR A 57 1.10 -19.68 17.47
C THR A 57 1.23 -20.65 16.32
N LYS A 58 1.56 -21.90 16.65
CA LYS A 58 1.74 -22.94 15.66
C LYS A 58 0.34 -23.26 15.16
N PHE A 59 0.04 -22.76 13.97
CA PHE A 59 -1.28 -22.85 13.37
C PHE A 59 -1.57 -24.27 12.85
N ASP A 60 -2.83 -24.70 13.01
CA ASP A 60 -3.37 -25.95 12.44
C ASP A 60 -4.09 -25.63 11.13
N SER A 61 -3.45 -25.95 10.00
CA SER A 61 -3.95 -25.70 8.64
C SER A 61 -4.93 -26.76 8.12
N ALA A 62 -5.35 -27.71 8.95
CA ALA A 62 -6.17 -28.85 8.51
C ALA A 62 -7.62 -28.49 8.11
N GLY A 63 -8.10 -27.27 8.40
CA GLY A 63 -9.50 -26.89 8.22
C GLY A 63 -9.83 -26.05 6.98
N PHE A 64 -8.84 -25.56 6.22
CA PHE A 64 -9.09 -24.54 5.20
C PHE A 64 -8.75 -25.04 3.79
N THR A 65 -9.79 -25.25 2.99
CA THR A 65 -9.69 -25.70 1.59
C THR A 65 -10.03 -24.55 0.65
N ARG A 66 -9.21 -24.38 -0.40
CA ARG A 66 -9.52 -23.49 -1.52
C ARG A 66 -10.85 -23.88 -2.19
N PRO A 67 -11.44 -23.01 -3.04
CA PRO A 67 -12.62 -23.37 -3.84
C PRO A 67 -12.44 -24.62 -4.72
N ASP A 68 -11.20 -24.97 -5.06
CA ASP A 68 -10.83 -26.18 -5.80
C ASP A 68 -10.62 -27.43 -4.91
N GLY A 69 -10.78 -27.30 -3.60
CA GLY A 69 -10.64 -28.37 -2.61
C GLY A 69 -9.20 -28.63 -2.13
N SER A 70 -8.19 -27.90 -2.62
CA SER A 70 -6.80 -28.06 -2.17
C SER A 70 -6.53 -27.39 -0.81
N PRO A 71 -5.58 -27.88 0.00
CA PRO A 71 -5.23 -27.23 1.27
C PRO A 71 -4.65 -25.84 1.00
N ALA A 72 -5.26 -24.79 1.57
CA ALA A 72 -4.66 -23.47 1.55
C ALA A 72 -3.60 -23.36 2.66
N ILE A 73 -2.52 -22.62 2.39
CA ILE A 73 -1.57 -22.25 3.44
C ILE A 73 -2.18 -21.03 4.11
N THR A 74 -3.08 -21.28 5.05
CA THR A 74 -3.48 -20.27 6.01
C THR A 74 -2.33 -20.10 7.00
N VAL A 75 -1.83 -18.87 7.12
CA VAL A 75 -1.66 -18.35 8.46
C VAL A 75 -3.09 -18.17 8.97
N GLY A 76 -3.43 -18.62 10.17
CA GLY A 76 -4.52 -18.09 11.01
C GLY A 76 -6.01 -18.14 10.59
N GLY A 77 -6.39 -18.13 9.31
CA GLY A 77 -7.77 -18.22 8.77
C GLY A 77 -8.82 -17.30 9.40
N THR A 78 -8.42 -16.28 10.16
CA THR A 78 -9.37 -15.40 10.85
C THR A 78 -9.02 -13.93 10.69
N THR A 79 -7.80 -13.57 10.29
CA THR A 79 -7.35 -12.17 10.25
C THR A 79 -7.19 -11.59 8.85
N ASN A 80 -7.05 -10.27 8.78
CA ASN A 80 -6.72 -9.55 7.55
C ASN A 80 -5.40 -10.02 6.90
N ILE A 81 -4.37 -10.34 7.70
CA ILE A 81 -3.10 -10.83 7.16
C ILE A 81 -3.24 -12.25 6.58
N ASP A 82 -4.13 -13.06 7.16
CA ASP A 82 -4.46 -14.39 6.66
C ASP A 82 -5.19 -14.30 5.32
N TRP A 83 -6.15 -13.38 5.21
CA TRP A 83 -6.85 -13.10 3.95
C TRP A 83 -5.89 -12.58 2.88
N ALA A 84 -4.98 -11.68 3.23
CA ALA A 84 -3.95 -11.18 2.33
C ALA A 84 -3.02 -12.30 1.84
N ALA A 85 -2.62 -13.21 2.73
CA ALA A 85 -1.82 -14.39 2.37
C ALA A 85 -2.58 -15.29 1.40
N LEU A 86 -3.89 -15.48 1.59
CA LEU A 86 -4.74 -16.27 0.70
C LEU A 86 -4.81 -15.66 -0.70
N VAL A 87 -5.01 -14.35 -0.83
CA VAL A 87 -4.99 -13.66 -2.14
C VAL A 87 -3.67 -13.88 -2.87
N LEU A 88 -2.54 -13.67 -2.18
CA LEU A 88 -1.22 -13.84 -2.78
C LEU A 88 -0.99 -15.28 -3.22
N GLN A 89 -1.40 -16.25 -2.39
CA GLN A 89 -1.29 -17.66 -2.69
C GLN A 89 -2.13 -18.05 -3.92
N ASP A 90 -3.40 -17.66 -3.95
CA ASP A 90 -4.33 -17.98 -5.05
C ASP A 90 -3.90 -17.30 -6.36
N GLY A 91 -3.27 -16.12 -6.28
CA GLY A 91 -2.67 -15.43 -7.43
C GLY A 91 -1.30 -15.97 -7.86
N GLY A 92 -0.76 -16.98 -7.18
CA GLY A 92 0.56 -17.55 -7.47
C GLY A 92 1.73 -16.60 -7.18
N PHE A 93 1.53 -15.62 -6.29
CA PHE A 93 2.55 -14.67 -5.88
C PHE A 93 3.28 -15.13 -4.61
N PRO A 94 4.54 -14.72 -4.40
CA PRO A 94 5.25 -14.98 -3.15
C PRO A 94 4.53 -14.37 -1.93
N VAL A 95 4.31 -15.17 -0.89
CA VAL A 95 3.84 -14.69 0.42
C VAL A 95 5.05 -14.22 1.22
N THR A 96 5.35 -12.92 1.14
CA THR A 96 6.51 -12.30 1.77
C THR A 96 6.09 -11.14 2.67
N PRO A 97 6.95 -10.68 3.60
CA PRO A 97 6.65 -9.49 4.40
C PRO A 97 6.28 -8.27 3.57
N ASN A 98 7.01 -7.96 2.49
CA ASN A 98 6.69 -6.81 1.64
C ASN A 98 5.31 -6.93 1.00
N ASN A 99 4.98 -8.09 0.42
CA ASN A 99 3.70 -8.28 -0.27
C ASN A 99 2.53 -8.26 0.72
N LEU A 100 2.70 -8.85 1.91
CA LEU A 100 1.70 -8.80 2.98
C LEU A 100 1.49 -7.38 3.49
N THR A 101 2.56 -6.60 3.71
CA THR A 101 2.46 -5.18 4.09
C THR A 101 1.66 -4.38 3.07
N VAL A 102 1.95 -4.55 1.77
CA VAL A 102 1.24 -3.84 0.70
C VAL A 102 -0.24 -4.22 0.69
N MET A 103 -0.57 -5.51 0.80
CA MET A 103 -1.96 -5.97 0.84
C MET A 103 -2.73 -5.40 2.04
N LEU A 104 -2.11 -5.34 3.21
CA LEU A 104 -2.73 -4.75 4.40
C LEU A 104 -2.95 -3.24 4.25
N GLN A 105 -1.95 -2.51 3.73
CA GLN A 105 -2.09 -1.06 3.48
C GLN A 105 -3.15 -0.76 2.43
N TRP A 106 -3.25 -1.60 1.40
CA TRP A 106 -4.31 -1.48 0.41
C TRP A 106 -5.69 -1.70 1.04
N MET A 107 -5.82 -2.73 1.87
CA MET A 107 -7.06 -3.00 2.60
C MET A 107 -7.48 -1.85 3.52
N ASP A 108 -6.54 -1.27 4.27
CA ASP A 108 -6.77 -0.09 5.14
C ASP A 108 -7.12 1.16 4.32
N SER A 109 -6.57 1.30 3.12
CA SER A 109 -6.93 2.39 2.20
C SER A 109 -8.34 2.25 1.60
N GLU A 110 -8.95 1.06 1.67
CA GLU A 110 -10.29 0.76 1.14
C GLU A 110 -11.37 0.66 2.22
N ASN A 111 -11.02 0.15 3.41
CA ASN A 111 -11.92 -0.12 4.52
C ASN A 111 -11.21 0.11 5.86
N ASP A 112 -11.95 0.50 6.91
CA ASP A 112 -11.39 0.64 8.26
C ASP A 112 -10.83 -0.71 8.76
N PRO A 113 -9.62 -0.77 9.34
CA PRO A 113 -9.00 -2.02 9.78
C PRO A 113 -9.80 -2.80 10.82
N ASN A 114 -10.70 -2.16 11.58
CA ASN A 114 -11.56 -2.83 12.56
C ASN A 114 -12.86 -3.35 11.95
N SER A 115 -13.06 -3.19 10.64
CA SER A 115 -14.24 -3.65 9.92
C SER A 115 -13.92 -4.06 8.48
N TRP A 116 -12.67 -4.47 8.23
CA TRP A 116 -12.14 -4.77 6.89
C TRP A 116 -12.91 -5.87 6.14
N TRP A 117 -13.61 -6.73 6.87
CA TRP A 117 -14.38 -7.86 6.34
C TRP A 117 -15.78 -7.49 5.85
N LEU A 118 -16.25 -6.26 6.06
CA LEU A 118 -17.62 -5.88 5.70
C LEU A 118 -17.91 -6.18 4.23
N ARG A 119 -19.10 -6.73 3.97
CA ARG A 119 -19.56 -7.22 2.65
C ARG A 119 -18.74 -8.37 2.08
N ASN A 120 -17.87 -8.98 2.89
CA ASN A 120 -16.87 -9.92 2.44
C ASN A 120 -16.03 -9.36 1.29
N ASN A 121 -15.79 -8.04 1.23
CA ASN A 121 -15.12 -7.41 0.08
C ASN A 121 -14.02 -6.42 0.51
N PRO A 122 -12.89 -6.92 1.03
CA PRO A 122 -11.87 -6.07 1.68
C PRO A 122 -11.16 -5.07 0.77
N LEU A 123 -11.19 -5.27 -0.55
CA LEU A 123 -10.56 -4.39 -1.54
C LEU A 123 -11.56 -3.73 -2.50
N ASN A 124 -12.86 -3.74 -2.16
CA ASN A 124 -13.92 -3.20 -3.02
C ASN A 124 -13.84 -3.72 -4.47
N ASN A 125 -13.53 -5.01 -4.62
CA ASN A 125 -13.38 -5.67 -5.91
C ASN A 125 -14.75 -5.84 -6.59
N GLY A 126 -14.85 -5.38 -7.83
CA GLY A 126 -16.07 -5.49 -8.66
C GLY A 126 -16.24 -6.81 -9.41
N LEU A 127 -15.20 -7.65 -9.51
CA LEU A 127 -15.28 -8.90 -10.28
C LEU A 127 -16.07 -9.96 -9.51
N GLY A 128 -17.31 -10.25 -9.94
CA GLY A 128 -18.11 -11.34 -9.35
C GLY A 128 -18.87 -10.97 -8.08
N SER A 129 -18.70 -9.76 -7.55
CA SER A 129 -19.40 -9.29 -6.33
C SER A 129 -20.85 -8.83 -6.56
N GLY A 130 -21.32 -8.76 -7.82
CA GLY A 130 -22.68 -8.34 -8.16
C GLY A 130 -22.97 -6.84 -8.02
N GLY A 131 -22.02 -6.03 -7.55
CA GLY A 131 -22.10 -4.57 -7.52
C GLY A 131 -21.15 -3.96 -8.55
N GLY A 132 -21.69 -3.46 -9.66
CA GLY A 132 -20.94 -2.98 -10.84
C GLY A 132 -19.94 -1.83 -10.61
N ALA A 133 -19.82 -1.31 -9.39
CA ALA A 133 -18.87 -0.27 -8.98
C ALA A 133 -17.92 -0.71 -7.84
N GLY A 134 -17.78 -2.01 -7.56
CA GLY A 134 -16.87 -2.51 -6.52
C GLY A 134 -17.49 -2.65 -5.13
N PHE A 135 -18.68 -2.10 -4.90
CA PHE A 135 -19.41 -2.19 -3.61
C PHE A 135 -20.30 -3.42 -3.46
N GLY A 136 -20.19 -4.38 -4.37
CA GLY A 136 -20.87 -5.66 -4.26
C GLY A 136 -20.37 -6.47 -3.05
N SER A 137 -21.08 -7.54 -2.72
CA SER A 137 -20.70 -8.46 -1.66
C SER A 137 -20.36 -9.82 -2.23
N TYR A 138 -19.44 -10.52 -1.57
CA TYR A 138 -19.20 -11.94 -1.84
C TYR A 138 -19.92 -12.79 -0.80
N HIS A 139 -20.07 -14.08 -1.10
CA HIS A 139 -20.67 -15.02 -0.17
C HIS A 139 -19.84 -15.16 1.12
N ASN A 140 -18.51 -15.18 0.98
CA ASN A 140 -17.56 -15.18 2.09
C ASN A 140 -16.19 -14.63 1.65
N LEU A 141 -15.30 -14.43 2.61
CA LEU A 141 -13.96 -13.89 2.45
C LEU A 141 -13.05 -14.78 1.61
N THR A 142 -13.23 -16.11 1.69
CA THR A 142 -12.50 -17.08 0.86
C THR A 142 -12.78 -16.87 -0.63
N ILE A 143 -14.06 -16.72 -0.98
CA ILE A 143 -14.48 -16.45 -2.37
C ILE A 143 -13.94 -15.08 -2.81
N ALA A 144 -14.03 -14.07 -1.97
CA ALA A 144 -13.51 -12.74 -2.26
C ALA A 144 -12.01 -12.76 -2.58
N ALA A 145 -11.21 -13.49 -1.80
CA ALA A 145 -9.78 -13.63 -2.03
C ALA A 145 -9.49 -14.22 -3.41
N SER A 146 -10.20 -15.29 -3.79
CA SER A 146 -10.05 -15.94 -5.10
C SER A 146 -10.39 -15.00 -6.27
N TYR A 147 -11.37 -14.11 -6.10
CA TYR A 147 -11.73 -13.13 -7.14
C TYR A 147 -10.74 -11.96 -7.22
N VAL A 148 -10.12 -11.57 -6.11
CA VAL A 148 -9.03 -10.59 -6.12
C VAL A 148 -7.80 -11.18 -6.82
N ALA A 149 -7.43 -12.43 -6.50
CA ALA A 149 -6.36 -13.15 -7.19
C ALA A 149 -6.59 -13.19 -8.71
N GLN A 150 -7.81 -13.52 -9.15
CA GLN A 150 -8.18 -13.49 -10.57
C GLN A 150 -8.09 -12.09 -11.19
N GLN A 151 -8.48 -11.04 -10.47
CA GLN A 151 -8.34 -9.67 -10.95
C GLN A 151 -6.89 -9.30 -11.22
N LEU A 152 -5.97 -9.67 -10.33
CA LEU A 152 -4.55 -9.32 -10.44
C LEU A 152 -3.92 -9.84 -11.74
N HIS A 153 -4.47 -10.89 -12.34
CA HIS A 153 -4.00 -11.41 -13.64
C HIS A 153 -4.54 -10.67 -14.86
N ARG A 154 -5.45 -9.71 -14.71
CA ARG A 154 -5.95 -8.90 -15.83
C ARG A 154 -4.98 -7.77 -16.16
N ASP A 155 -4.95 -7.37 -17.44
CA ASP A 155 -4.04 -6.35 -17.97
C ASP A 155 -4.03 -5.04 -17.16
N LEU A 156 -5.20 -4.65 -16.63
CA LEU A 156 -5.36 -3.43 -15.86
C LEU A 156 -4.72 -3.45 -14.45
N PHE A 157 -4.26 -4.61 -13.97
CA PHE A 157 -3.47 -4.78 -12.73
C PHE A 157 -2.06 -5.29 -13.00
N SER A 158 -1.62 -5.36 -14.26
CA SER A 158 -0.36 -6.01 -14.65
C SER A 158 0.86 -5.46 -13.92
N GLY A 159 0.94 -4.15 -13.67
CA GLY A 159 2.03 -3.54 -12.88
C GLY A 159 2.05 -4.02 -11.42
N ILE A 160 0.88 -4.18 -10.81
CA ILE A 160 0.74 -4.66 -9.43
C ILE A 160 1.17 -6.13 -9.35
N ALA A 161 0.68 -6.97 -10.28
CA ALA A 161 1.05 -8.38 -10.35
C ALA A 161 2.56 -8.57 -10.57
N GLN A 162 3.19 -7.76 -11.42
CA GLN A 162 4.64 -7.76 -11.60
C GLN A 162 5.39 -7.40 -10.30
N ALA A 163 4.92 -6.39 -9.58
CA ALA A 163 5.53 -5.97 -8.33
C ALA A 163 5.42 -7.06 -7.24
N PHE A 164 4.27 -7.72 -7.13
CA PHE A 164 4.09 -8.86 -6.22
C PHE A 164 4.96 -10.05 -6.61
N ALA A 165 4.99 -10.43 -7.89
CA ALA A 165 5.80 -11.54 -8.39
C ALA A 165 7.31 -11.31 -8.14
N ALA A 166 7.77 -10.07 -8.23
CA ALA A 166 9.17 -9.70 -7.96
C ALA A 166 9.50 -9.54 -6.46
N ASN A 167 8.51 -9.62 -5.56
CA ASN A 167 8.67 -9.23 -4.15
C ASN A 167 9.30 -7.83 -4.02
N SER A 168 8.81 -6.89 -4.82
CA SER A 168 9.33 -5.53 -4.87
C SER A 168 9.27 -4.84 -3.50
N PRO A 169 10.10 -3.80 -3.27
CA PRO A 169 9.96 -2.96 -2.09
C PRO A 169 8.53 -2.42 -1.96
N VAL A 170 8.03 -2.28 -0.73
CA VAL A 170 6.65 -1.84 -0.44
C VAL A 170 6.27 -0.58 -1.23
N SER A 171 7.13 0.43 -1.25
CA SER A 171 6.89 1.69 -1.97
C SER A 171 6.70 1.50 -3.48
N VAL A 172 7.38 0.55 -4.11
CA VAL A 172 7.26 0.25 -5.54
C VAL A 172 5.92 -0.42 -5.83
N SER A 173 5.54 -1.39 -4.99
CA SER A 173 4.25 -2.08 -5.14
C SER A 173 3.06 -1.16 -4.88
N VAL A 174 3.16 -0.28 -3.87
CA VAL A 174 2.15 0.76 -3.59
C VAL A 174 2.03 1.73 -4.77
N GLN A 175 3.15 2.17 -5.34
CA GLN A 175 3.12 3.05 -6.51
C GLN A 175 2.45 2.36 -7.71
N ALA A 176 2.72 1.07 -7.93
CA ALA A 176 2.04 0.30 -8.97
C ALA A 176 0.52 0.21 -8.77
N ILE A 177 0.04 0.21 -7.52
CA ILE A 177 -1.40 0.27 -7.20
C ILE A 177 -1.95 1.65 -7.55
N ILE A 178 -1.31 2.72 -7.06
CA ILE A 178 -1.72 4.11 -7.28
C ILE A 178 -1.79 4.45 -8.78
N ASP A 179 -0.83 3.97 -9.56
CA ASP A 179 -0.72 4.24 -11.00
C ASP A 179 -1.58 3.30 -11.85
N SER A 180 -2.23 2.30 -11.23
CA SER A 180 -3.03 1.33 -11.98
C SER A 180 -4.24 2.01 -12.65
N PRO A 181 -4.63 1.57 -13.86
CA PRO A 181 -5.86 2.02 -14.51
C PRO A 181 -7.12 1.83 -13.65
N TRP A 182 -7.13 0.86 -12.74
CA TRP A 182 -8.22 0.66 -11.79
C TRP A 182 -8.27 1.74 -10.72
N ALA A 183 -7.12 2.14 -10.17
CA ALA A 183 -7.07 3.18 -9.17
C ALA A 183 -7.49 4.52 -9.78
N GLY A 184 -7.02 4.92 -10.97
CA GLY A 184 -7.64 6.06 -11.69
C GLY A 184 -7.86 7.34 -10.87
N SER A 185 -6.94 7.69 -9.96
CA SER A 185 -7.03 8.77 -8.94
C SER A 185 -7.80 8.46 -7.65
N HIS A 186 -8.25 7.22 -7.42
CA HIS A 186 -8.98 6.76 -6.24
C HIS A 186 -8.29 7.17 -4.95
N TYR A 187 -6.96 7.08 -4.91
CA TYR A 187 -6.14 7.49 -3.76
C TYR A 187 -5.59 8.92 -3.86
N GLY A 188 -6.19 9.78 -4.66
CA GLY A 188 -5.72 11.16 -4.88
C GLY A 188 -4.25 11.20 -5.35
N TYR A 189 -3.86 10.29 -6.23
CA TYR A 189 -2.47 10.06 -6.66
C TYR A 189 -1.51 9.73 -5.51
N GLY A 190 -2.01 9.05 -4.47
CA GLY A 190 -1.27 8.67 -3.27
C GLY A 190 -1.45 9.60 -2.08
N SER A 191 -2.07 10.78 -2.25
CA SER A 191 -2.24 11.76 -1.17
C SER A 191 -3.12 11.28 -0.01
N ILE A 192 -3.97 10.27 -0.23
CA ILE A 192 -4.82 9.66 0.80
C ILE A 192 -4.51 8.18 1.04
N TRP A 193 -3.37 7.67 0.55
CA TRP A 193 -2.96 6.29 0.82
C TRP A 193 -2.58 6.10 2.29
N HIS A 194 -3.05 5.01 2.90
CA HIS A 194 -2.71 4.67 4.28
C HIS A 194 -1.43 3.82 4.33
N GLY A 195 -0.27 4.48 4.33
CA GLY A 195 1.05 3.83 4.38
C GLY A 195 1.53 3.44 5.78
N VAL A 196 0.62 3.23 6.73
CA VAL A 196 0.94 2.98 8.15
C VAL A 196 1.06 1.49 8.46
N ASP A 197 1.52 1.17 9.68
CA ASP A 197 1.39 -0.18 10.22
C ASP A 197 -0.07 -0.48 10.49
N VAL A 198 -0.60 -1.48 9.80
CA VAL A 198 -2.01 -1.87 9.88
C VAL A 198 -2.18 -2.91 11.00
N PRO A 199 -3.12 -2.73 11.94
CA PRO A 199 -3.36 -3.70 13.00
C PRO A 199 -3.84 -5.03 12.40
N ILE A 200 -3.38 -6.13 13.00
CA ILE A 200 -3.86 -7.46 12.63
C ILE A 200 -5.15 -7.72 13.40
N VAL A 201 -6.27 -7.84 12.68
CA VAL A 201 -7.61 -7.93 13.26
C VAL A 201 -8.36 -9.12 12.69
N SER A 202 -8.94 -9.94 13.57
CA SER A 202 -9.81 -11.05 13.17
C SER A 202 -11.18 -10.57 12.69
N ALA A 203 -11.66 -11.16 11.59
CA ALA A 203 -13.06 -11.15 11.19
C ALA A 203 -13.85 -12.23 11.95
N PRO A 204 -15.18 -12.09 12.06
CA PRO A 204 -16.08 -13.14 12.55
C PRO A 204 -15.93 -14.44 11.76
N ALA A 205 -16.16 -15.58 12.42
CA ALA A 205 -16.02 -16.89 11.79
C ALA A 205 -17.02 -17.12 10.63
N ASP A 206 -18.23 -16.55 10.73
CA ASP A 206 -19.28 -16.70 9.73
C ASP A 206 -18.99 -15.93 8.41
N ASP A 207 -17.97 -15.07 8.39
CA ASP A 207 -17.55 -14.34 7.19
C ASP A 207 -16.57 -15.16 6.31
N TRP A 208 -16.07 -16.32 6.75
CA TRP A 208 -15.01 -17.10 6.05
C TRP A 208 -15.50 -18.13 5.03
#